data_AF-A0A4R9K8S2-F1
#
_entry.id   AF-A0A4R9K8S2-F1
#
_cell.length_a   1.000
_cell.length_b   1.000
_cell.length_c   1.000
_cell.angle_alpha   90.00
_cell.angle_beta   90.00
_cell.angle_gamma   90.00
#
_symmetry.space_group_name_H-M   'P 1'
#
loop_
_entity.id
_entity.type
_entity.pdbx_description
1 polymer ?
#
loop_
_entity_poly.entity_id
_entity_poly.type
_entity_poly.pdbx_seq_one_letter_code
_entity_poly.pdbx_strand_id
1 'polypeptide(L)'
;MVPILLLGLSFFVRCSSEETISVEDAQSQVFSAVQYVSKKCGDPAPSPPLIVFDEVYKRNLDLCTIAITRTECPFLGYPISCVLMYLDKEASNIPWYVNYEELNKIKFP
;
A
#
# COMPACT_ATOMS: atom_id res chain seq x y z
N MET A 1 5.08 -17.30 -39.19
CA MET A 1 4.79 -16.10 -38.37
C MET A 1 4.08 -16.40 -37.05
N VAL A 2 3.19 -17.41 -36.98
CA VAL A 2 2.50 -17.82 -35.74
C VAL A 2 3.39 -18.30 -34.57
N PRO A 3 4.50 -19.05 -34.78
CA PRO A 3 5.25 -19.63 -33.65
C PRO A 3 6.09 -18.60 -32.88
N ILE A 4 6.46 -17.49 -33.53
CA ILE A 4 7.24 -16.39 -32.90
C ILE A 4 6.33 -15.57 -31.97
N LEU A 5 5.05 -15.42 -32.33
CA LEU A 5 4.06 -14.71 -31.52
C LEU A 5 3.74 -15.47 -30.23
N LEU A 6 3.64 -16.81 -30.30
CA LEU A 6 3.40 -17.68 -29.14
C LEU A 6 4.60 -17.72 -28.17
N LEU A 7 5.83 -17.66 -28.69
CA LEU A 7 7.04 -17.63 -27.87
C LEU A 7 7.19 -16.30 -27.10
N GLY A 8 6.71 -15.19 -27.67
CA GLY A 8 6.69 -13.88 -27.03
C GLY A 8 5.69 -13.77 -25.87
N LEU A 9 4.54 -14.45 -25.95
CA LEU A 9 3.54 -14.44 -24.87
C LEU A 9 4.00 -15.19 -23.61
N SER A 10 4.88 -16.19 -23.75
CA SER A 10 5.39 -16.97 -22.62
C SER A 10 6.34 -16.20 -21.70
N PHE A 11 6.85 -15.04 -22.12
CA PHE A 11 7.67 -14.17 -21.26
C PHE A 11 6.85 -13.29 -20.31
N PHE A 12 5.56 -13.07 -20.58
CA PHE A 12 4.70 -12.20 -19.75
C PHE A 12 4.05 -12.91 -18.57
N VAL A 13 4.17 -14.23 -18.45
CA VAL A 13 3.47 -15.04 -17.41
C VAL A 13 4.23 -15.14 -16.07
N ARG A 14 5.36 -14.44 -15.90
CA ARG A 14 6.15 -14.45 -14.64
C ARG A 14 6.18 -13.12 -13.90
N CYS A 15 5.06 -12.38 -13.88
CA CYS A 15 4.91 -11.17 -13.07
C CYS A 15 3.87 -11.35 -11.97
N SER A 16 4.28 -11.92 -10.84
CA SER A 16 3.71 -11.70 -9.50
C SER A 16 4.43 -12.67 -8.57
N SER A 17 5.57 -12.25 -8.04
CA SER A 17 6.06 -12.82 -6.79
C SER A 17 5.47 -11.95 -5.70
N GLU A 18 4.76 -12.55 -4.77
CA GLU A 18 4.36 -11.86 -3.55
C GLU A 18 5.65 -11.48 -2.80
N GLU A 19 6.07 -10.22 -2.92
CA GLU A 19 7.27 -9.70 -2.27
C GLU A 19 6.89 -9.16 -0.90
N THR A 20 7.55 -9.62 0.15
CA THR A 20 7.40 -9.08 1.51
C THR A 20 8.55 -8.13 1.85
N ILE A 21 8.26 -7.15 2.69
CA ILE A 21 9.19 -6.14 3.17
C ILE A 21 9.33 -6.32 4.68
N SER A 22 10.58 -6.21 5.16
CA SER A 22 10.90 -6.32 6.58
C SER A 22 10.18 -5.23 7.40
N VAL A 23 9.93 -5.52 8.68
CA VAL A 23 9.27 -4.56 9.60
C VAL A 23 10.02 -3.22 9.65
N GLU A 24 11.35 -3.25 9.73
CA GLU A 24 12.18 -2.04 9.82
C GLU A 24 12.08 -1.19 8.56
N ASP A 25 12.19 -1.82 7.38
CA ASP A 25 12.10 -1.12 6.10
C ASP A 25 10.69 -0.57 5.87
N ALA A 26 9.66 -1.34 6.22
CA ALA A 26 8.27 -0.92 6.11
C ALA A 26 7.96 0.26 7.05
N GLN A 27 8.39 0.18 8.31
CA GLN A 27 8.24 1.25 9.28
C GLN A 27 8.96 2.53 8.82
N SER A 28 10.16 2.40 8.25
CA SER A 28 10.94 3.51 7.70
C SER A 28 10.23 4.19 6.53
N GLN A 29 9.64 3.42 5.62
CA GLN A 29 8.87 3.95 4.49
C GLN A 29 7.60 4.68 4.93
N VAL A 30 6.84 4.10 5.86
CA VAL A 30 5.66 4.73 6.46
C VAL A 30 6.04 6.04 7.14
N PHE A 31 7.07 6.01 8.00
CA PHE A 31 7.52 7.19 8.72
C PHE A 31 7.96 8.30 7.77
N SER A 32 8.67 7.96 6.70
CA SER A 32 9.11 8.92 5.68
C SER A 32 7.94 9.56 4.95
N ALA A 33 6.91 8.78 4.60
CA ALA A 33 5.68 9.29 3.97
C ALA A 33 4.92 10.24 4.91
N VAL A 34 4.78 9.87 6.18
CA VAL A 34 4.14 10.70 7.23
C VAL A 34 4.88 12.03 7.39
N GLN A 35 6.21 11.98 7.54
CA GLN A 35 7.02 13.18 7.71
C GLN A 35 6.97 14.11 6.50
N TYR A 36 6.92 13.54 5.29
CA TYR A 36 6.75 14.31 4.07
C TYR A 36 5.44 15.12 4.10
N VAL A 37 4.31 14.47 4.45
CA VAL A 37 3.00 15.11 4.48
C VAL A 37 2.87 16.10 5.63
N SER A 38 3.34 15.75 6.83
CA SER A 38 3.36 16.67 7.97
C SER A 38 4.13 17.96 7.66
N LYS A 39 5.31 17.84 7.03
CA LYS A 39 6.07 19.01 6.56
C LYS A 39 5.34 19.79 5.46
N LYS A 40 4.69 19.10 4.53
CA LYS A 40 3.90 19.70 3.44
C LYS A 40 2.70 20.49 3.98
N CYS A 41 1.97 19.95 4.97
CA CYS A 41 0.76 20.56 5.51
C CYS A 41 1.03 21.56 6.65
N GLY A 42 2.20 21.51 7.29
CA GLY A 42 2.52 22.34 8.46
C GLY A 42 1.89 21.85 9.77
N ASP A 43 1.30 20.66 9.74
CA ASP A 43 0.61 20.03 10.87
C ASP A 43 1.45 18.88 11.44
N PRO A 44 1.33 18.57 12.75
CA PRO A 44 2.00 17.42 13.35
C PRO A 44 1.49 16.10 12.76
N ALA A 45 2.31 15.05 12.83
CA ALA A 45 1.91 13.70 12.44
C ALA A 45 0.72 13.20 13.29
N PRO A 46 -0.21 12.42 12.70
CA PRO A 46 -1.34 11.86 13.44
C PRO A 46 -0.88 11.01 14.65
N SER A 47 -1.63 11.15 15.75
CA SER A 47 -1.47 10.35 16.96
C SER A 47 -2.68 9.41 17.14
N PRO A 48 -2.48 8.09 17.39
CA PRO A 48 -1.19 7.42 17.58
C PRO A 48 -0.41 7.24 16.27
N PRO A 49 0.92 7.08 16.32
CA PRO A 49 1.71 6.76 15.13
C PRO A 49 1.28 5.42 14.53
N LEU A 50 1.35 5.31 13.19
CA LEU A 50 1.13 4.04 12.49
C LEU A 50 2.33 3.11 12.71
N ILE A 51 2.07 1.96 13.34
CA ILE A 51 3.10 0.97 13.70
C ILE A 51 2.97 -0.25 12.81
N VAL A 52 4.10 -0.71 12.28
CA VAL A 52 4.22 -1.97 11.54
C VAL A 52 4.68 -3.06 12.52
N PHE A 53 3.90 -4.13 12.66
CA PHE A 53 4.17 -5.20 13.63
C PHE A 53 4.80 -6.45 13.00
N ASP A 54 4.50 -6.71 11.72
CA ASP A 54 4.92 -7.91 10.99
C ASP A 54 5.45 -7.55 9.60
N GLU A 55 6.05 -8.53 8.92
CA GLU A 55 6.42 -8.37 7.50
C GLU A 55 5.17 -8.06 6.67
N VAL A 56 5.29 -7.12 5.74
CA VAL A 56 4.17 -6.64 4.95
C VAL A 56 4.38 -6.92 3.48
N TYR A 57 3.30 -7.25 2.77
CA TYR A 57 3.34 -7.33 1.31
C TYR A 57 3.68 -5.96 0.72
N LYS A 58 4.69 -5.93 -0.15
CA LYS A 58 5.21 -4.72 -0.79
C LYS A 58 4.09 -3.86 -1.40
N ARG A 59 3.15 -4.47 -2.12
CA ARG A 59 2.01 -3.75 -2.71
C ARG A 59 1.12 -3.08 -1.67
N ASN A 60 0.88 -3.71 -0.53
CA ASN A 60 0.03 -3.15 0.52
C ASN A 60 0.72 -1.93 1.18
N LEU A 61 2.03 -2.04 1.39
CA LEU A 61 2.88 -0.93 1.85
C LEU A 61 2.91 0.24 0.84
N ASP A 62 3.09 -0.07 -0.45
CA ASP A 62 3.10 0.92 -1.52
C ASP A 62 1.73 1.66 -1.60
N LEU A 63 0.62 0.95 -1.44
CA LEU A 63 -0.73 1.55 -1.39
C LEU A 63 -0.91 2.49 -0.20
N CYS A 64 -0.41 2.13 0.98
CA CYS A 64 -0.46 3.01 2.16
C CYS A 64 0.39 4.27 1.95
N THR A 65 1.65 4.12 1.55
CA THR A 65 2.59 5.24 1.40
C THR A 65 2.17 6.21 0.29
N ILE A 66 1.63 5.72 -0.83
CA ILE A 66 1.04 6.54 -1.89
C ILE A 66 -0.18 7.30 -1.36
N ALA A 67 -1.07 6.64 -0.62
CA ALA A 67 -2.26 7.29 -0.09
C ALA A 67 -1.89 8.40 0.92
N ILE A 68 -0.91 8.14 1.80
CA ILE A 68 -0.39 9.16 2.73
C ILE A 68 0.11 10.35 1.92
N THR A 69 1.08 10.14 1.03
CA THR A 69 1.72 11.22 0.25
C THR A 69 0.77 12.03 -0.63
N ARG A 70 -0.35 11.43 -1.06
CA ARG A 70 -1.41 12.07 -1.83
C ARG A 70 -2.53 12.69 -0.99
N THR A 71 -2.46 12.59 0.33
CA THR A 71 -3.46 13.19 1.21
C THR A 71 -3.48 14.70 1.03
N GLU A 72 -4.67 15.26 0.91
CA GLU A 72 -4.92 16.70 0.93
C GLU A 72 -4.83 17.22 2.37
N CYS A 73 -4.40 18.46 2.55
CA CYS A 73 -4.32 19.04 3.90
C CYS A 73 -5.73 19.43 4.40
N PRO A 74 -6.02 19.34 5.70
CA PRO A 74 -5.12 18.97 6.81
C PRO A 74 -4.89 17.45 6.95
N PHE A 75 -3.69 17.06 7.38
CA PHE A 75 -3.34 15.65 7.57
C PHE A 75 -3.80 15.16 8.95
N LEU A 76 -5.10 14.87 9.06
CA LEU A 76 -5.75 14.54 10.34
C LEU A 76 -5.66 13.07 10.74
N GLY A 77 -5.30 12.17 9.82
CA GLY A 77 -5.31 10.74 10.08
C GLY A 77 -4.78 9.91 8.92
N TYR A 78 -4.59 8.62 9.17
CA TYR A 78 -4.09 7.69 8.16
C TYR A 78 -5.19 7.30 7.17
N PRO A 79 -4.88 7.23 5.86
CA PRO A 79 -5.81 6.71 4.87
C PRO A 79 -6.20 5.26 5.18
N ILE A 80 -7.44 4.89 4.86
CA ILE A 80 -7.95 3.53 5.08
C ILE A 80 -7.14 2.44 4.34
N SER A 81 -6.46 2.80 3.25
CA SER A 81 -5.56 1.89 2.54
C SER A 81 -4.40 1.40 3.40
N CYS A 82 -4.02 2.13 4.47
CA CYS A 82 -3.00 1.67 5.40
C CYS A 82 -3.43 0.47 6.24
N VAL A 83 -4.73 0.19 6.36
CA VAL A 83 -5.23 -1.04 6.99
C VAL A 83 -4.83 -2.28 6.18
N LEU A 84 -4.63 -2.15 4.86
CA LEU A 84 -4.24 -3.27 4.00
C LEU A 84 -2.88 -3.85 4.38
N MET A 85 -2.02 -3.08 5.05
CA MET A 85 -0.72 -3.58 5.52
C MET A 85 -0.86 -4.72 6.55
N TYR A 86 -1.99 -4.82 7.23
CA TYR A 86 -2.26 -5.84 8.25
C TYR A 86 -3.03 -7.05 7.71
N LEU A 87 -3.15 -7.18 6.39
CA LEU A 87 -3.78 -8.35 5.78
C LEU A 87 -2.75 -9.46 5.55
N ASP A 88 -3.13 -10.70 5.87
CA ASP A 88 -2.33 -11.91 5.65
C ASP A 88 -2.12 -12.27 4.17
N LYS A 89 -2.61 -11.43 3.25
CA LYS A 89 -2.49 -11.63 1.79
C LYS A 89 -2.27 -10.29 1.09
N GLU A 90 -1.57 -10.34 -0.04
CA GLU A 90 -1.49 -9.19 -0.94
C GLU A 90 -2.91 -8.75 -1.35
N ALA A 91 -3.18 -7.44 -1.37
CA ALA A 91 -4.44 -6.86 -1.81
C ALA A 91 -4.62 -6.96 -3.35
N SER A 92 -4.35 -8.14 -3.90
CA SER A 92 -4.32 -8.43 -5.34
C SER A 92 -5.63 -8.07 -6.04
N ASN A 93 -6.74 -8.27 -5.34
CA ASN A 93 -8.11 -8.05 -5.81
C ASN A 93 -8.69 -6.65 -5.51
N ILE A 94 -7.94 -5.74 -4.89
CA ILE A 94 -8.38 -4.35 -4.67
C ILE A 94 -7.69 -3.49 -5.73
N PRO A 95 -8.37 -3.13 -6.84
CA PRO A 95 -7.85 -2.15 -7.76
C PRO A 95 -7.53 -0.83 -7.03
N TRP A 96 -6.40 -0.22 -7.40
CA TRP A 96 -5.89 1.02 -6.78
C TRP A 96 -6.85 2.23 -6.91
N TYR A 97 -7.91 2.09 -7.73
CA TYR A 97 -8.96 3.08 -8.00
C TYR A 97 -10.32 2.73 -7.36
N VAL A 98 -10.43 1.63 -6.60
CA VAL A 98 -11.72 1.19 -6.06
C VAL A 98 -12.26 2.19 -5.05
N ASN A 99 -13.53 2.52 -5.27
CA ASN A 99 -14.32 3.37 -4.40
C ASN A 99 -14.52 2.68 -3.03
N TYR A 100 -14.25 3.42 -1.96
CA TYR A 100 -14.21 2.98 -0.57
C TYR A 100 -15.46 2.22 -0.08
N GLU A 101 -16.59 2.36 -0.78
CA GLU A 101 -17.84 1.62 -0.56
C GLU A 101 -17.68 0.09 -0.61
N GLU A 102 -16.74 -0.42 -1.42
CA GLU A 102 -16.45 -1.86 -1.52
C GLU A 102 -15.62 -2.36 -0.34
N LEU A 103 -14.71 -1.54 0.20
CA LEU A 103 -13.87 -1.89 1.35
C LEU A 103 -14.69 -1.99 2.64
N ASN A 104 -15.75 -1.18 2.79
CA ASN A 104 -16.67 -1.25 3.93
C ASN A 104 -17.46 -2.58 4.00
N LYS A 105 -17.50 -3.36 2.92
CA LYS A 105 -18.15 -4.68 2.88
C LYS A 105 -17.23 -5.79 3.39
N ILE A 106 -15.93 -5.52 3.49
CA ILE A 106 -14.96 -6.45 4.07
C ILE A 106 -15.16 -6.40 5.59
N LYS A 107 -15.69 -7.48 6.16
CA LYS A 107 -15.76 -7.62 7.62
C LYS A 107 -14.35 -7.86 8.14
N PHE A 108 -13.81 -6.88 8.84
CA PHE A 108 -12.62 -7.05 9.68
C PHE A 108 -13.00 -7.89 10.91
N PRO A 109 -12.19 -8.88 11.31
CA PRO A 109 -12.38 -9.62 12.56
C PRO A 109 -12.22 -8.71 13.79
#